data_AF-K0IC12-F1
#
_entry.id   AF-K0IC12-F1
#
_cell.length_a   1.000
_cell.length_b   1.000
_cell.length_c   1.000
_cell.angle_alpha   90.00
_cell.angle_beta   90.00
_cell.angle_gamma   90.00
#
_symmetry.space_group_name_H-M   'P 1'
#
loop_
_entity.id
_entity.type
_entity.pdbx_description
1 polymer ?
#
loop_
_entity_poly.entity_id
_entity_poly.type
_entity_poly.pdbx_seq_one_letter_code
_entity_poly.pdbx_strand_id
1 'polypeptide(L)'
;MEIEVFSLYKRFTNIFKLDVQGGSIYESYVADENTHFHRGKYYTHVKTPAKVEHVHPDVVTSLVRKAFTQKLIASGYTVDFETAFQSREDEIRNNAFSDIVQVFNGFRFRILGSSNRIYMICDPHLVIRSKASVGHILSLGVPIAILTGVKVSELSSSKTIGYIKEQNFQGGKIRIQKFDKPGPEDVEPNSISIEPRPEVIHNILSYAGRNVDFITLQRQKSLLDSKTASRDRFSQTLLTVDKLRKIFPLIFGDFTVNLAKDPLVVQV
;
A
#
# COMPACT_ATOMS: atom_id res chain seq x y z
N MET A 1 -21.77 -5.61 40.24
CA MET A 1 -21.54 -5.31 38.81
C MET A 1 -20.08 -4.91 38.70
N GLU A 2 -19.20 -5.90 38.71
CA GLU A 2 -17.76 -5.68 38.54
C GLU A 2 -17.55 -5.27 37.09
N ILE A 3 -17.28 -3.99 36.86
CA ILE A 3 -16.56 -3.60 35.65
C ILE A 3 -15.24 -4.36 35.77
N GLU A 4 -15.06 -5.43 34.97
CA GLU A 4 -13.84 -6.23 34.98
C GLU A 4 -12.65 -5.28 34.87
N VAL A 5 -11.98 -5.02 36.00
CA VAL A 5 -10.79 -4.17 36.06
C VAL A 5 -9.74 -4.69 35.07
N PHE A 6 -9.78 -5.99 34.76
CA PHE A 6 -9.01 -6.65 33.71
C PHE A 6 -9.26 -6.15 32.28
N SER A 7 -10.42 -5.58 31.95
CA SER A 7 -10.66 -4.98 30.62
C SER A 7 -9.85 -3.70 30.41
N LEU A 8 -9.42 -3.03 31.48
CA LEU A 8 -8.57 -1.82 31.43
C LEU A 8 -7.12 -2.14 31.03
N TYR A 9 -6.69 -3.41 31.17
CA TYR A 9 -5.33 -3.87 30.87
C TYR A 9 -5.21 -4.62 29.52
N LYS A 10 -6.32 -4.77 28.78
CA LYS A 10 -6.31 -5.39 27.45
C LYS A 10 -5.83 -4.37 26.42
N ARG A 11 -4.61 -4.58 25.88
CA ARG A 11 -4.17 -3.86 24.68
C ARG A 11 -4.65 -4.59 23.45
N PHE A 12 -5.56 -3.96 22.71
CA PHE A 12 -6.01 -4.45 21.42
C PHE A 12 -4.89 -4.28 20.39
N THR A 13 -4.59 -5.36 19.66
CA THR A 13 -3.58 -5.35 18.60
C THR A 13 -4.23 -5.21 17.23
N ASN A 14 -3.42 -4.89 16.24
CA ASN A 14 -3.77 -4.94 14.82
C ASN A 14 -3.41 -6.29 14.18
N ILE A 15 -3.24 -7.33 15.01
CA ILE A 15 -2.75 -8.66 14.63
C ILE A 15 -3.91 -9.64 14.67
N PHE A 16 -4.13 -10.35 13.58
CA PHE A 16 -5.20 -11.32 13.42
C PHE A 16 -4.61 -12.68 13.09
N LYS A 17 -5.12 -13.74 13.70
CA LYS A 17 -4.69 -15.10 13.38
C LYS A 17 -5.21 -15.50 12.00
N LEU A 18 -4.37 -16.18 11.23
CA LEU A 18 -4.76 -16.90 10.02
C LEU A 18 -4.81 -18.39 10.33
N ASP A 19 -6.00 -18.98 10.23
CA ASP A 19 -6.22 -20.41 10.41
C ASP A 19 -5.98 -21.11 9.08
N VAL A 20 -4.80 -21.71 8.94
CA VAL A 20 -4.37 -22.45 7.75
C VAL A 20 -4.72 -23.92 7.93
N GLN A 21 -5.47 -24.47 6.97
CA GLN A 21 -5.89 -25.87 6.93
C GLN A 21 -5.46 -26.52 5.61
N GLY A 22 -5.04 -27.78 5.70
CA GLY A 22 -4.60 -28.55 4.54
C GLY A 22 -3.34 -28.01 3.88
N GLY A 23 -3.16 -28.36 2.62
CA GLY A 23 -2.08 -27.87 1.78
C GLY A 23 -0.90 -28.84 1.62
N SER A 24 -0.60 -29.20 0.38
CA SER A 24 0.67 -29.81 0.01
C SER A 24 1.57 -28.77 -0.63
N ILE A 25 2.85 -28.81 -0.30
CA ILE A 25 3.88 -27.98 -0.95
C ILE A 25 4.81 -28.90 -1.70
N TYR A 26 5.25 -28.43 -2.85
CA TYR A 26 6.07 -29.17 -3.78
C TYR A 26 7.33 -28.38 -4.12
N GLU A 27 8.42 -29.09 -4.41
CA GLU A 27 9.61 -28.47 -4.99
C GLU A 27 9.34 -28.17 -6.47
N SER A 28 9.77 -27.00 -6.92
CA SER A 28 9.73 -26.58 -8.32
C SER A 28 11.14 -26.32 -8.82
N TYR A 29 11.37 -26.56 -10.09
CA TYR A 29 12.60 -26.19 -10.80
C TYR A 29 12.44 -24.90 -11.61
N VAL A 30 11.21 -24.40 -11.72
CA VAL A 30 10.87 -23.20 -12.48
C VAL A 30 10.47 -22.10 -11.51
N ALA A 31 11.01 -20.91 -11.73
CA ALA A 31 10.60 -19.69 -11.05
C ALA A 31 9.40 -19.08 -11.78
N ASP A 32 8.28 -18.97 -11.08
CA ASP A 32 7.05 -18.34 -11.56
C ASP A 32 6.33 -17.54 -10.45
N GLU A 33 5.19 -16.94 -10.80
CA GLU A 33 4.36 -16.14 -9.90
C GLU A 33 3.86 -16.89 -8.65
N ASN A 34 3.71 -18.21 -8.73
CA ASN A 34 3.20 -19.09 -7.67
C ASN A 34 4.32 -19.75 -6.84
N THR A 35 5.58 -19.57 -7.22
CA THR A 35 6.74 -20.16 -6.55
C THR A 35 7.37 -19.24 -5.50
N HIS A 36 8.01 -19.80 -4.47
CA HIS A 36 8.80 -19.06 -3.50
C HIS A 36 10.20 -19.64 -3.38
N PHE A 37 11.23 -18.78 -3.51
CA PHE A 37 12.61 -19.18 -3.33
C PHE A 37 13.00 -19.16 -1.84
N HIS A 38 13.50 -20.29 -1.34
CA HIS A 38 14.02 -20.41 0.03
C HIS A 38 15.20 -21.39 0.05
N ARG A 39 16.33 -20.98 0.64
CA ARG A 39 17.54 -21.81 0.81
C ARG A 39 17.98 -22.56 -0.46
N GLY A 40 18.01 -21.88 -1.61
CA GLY A 40 18.49 -22.46 -2.87
C GLY A 40 17.46 -23.22 -3.69
N LYS A 41 16.21 -23.33 -3.21
CA LYS A 41 15.14 -24.11 -3.85
C LYS A 41 13.88 -23.28 -4.08
N TYR A 42 13.11 -23.62 -5.11
CA TYR A 42 11.78 -23.06 -5.32
C TYR A 42 10.70 -24.01 -4.78
N TYR A 43 9.70 -23.43 -4.14
CA TYR A 43 8.57 -24.13 -3.56
C TYR A 43 7.26 -23.61 -4.14
N THR A 44 6.29 -24.48 -4.39
CA THR A 44 4.99 -24.11 -4.94
C THR A 44 3.87 -24.91 -4.28
N HIS A 45 2.65 -24.38 -4.32
CA HIS A 45 1.43 -25.10 -3.93
C HIS A 45 0.80 -25.86 -5.10
N VAL A 46 1.30 -25.64 -6.33
CA VAL A 46 0.85 -26.33 -7.54
C VAL A 46 1.47 -27.72 -7.57
N LYS A 47 0.66 -28.75 -7.85
CA LYS A 47 1.10 -30.14 -7.81
C LYS A 47 2.27 -30.39 -8.79
N THR A 48 3.41 -30.82 -8.25
CA THR A 48 4.54 -31.36 -9.02
C THR A 48 4.89 -32.77 -8.50
N PRO A 49 5.76 -33.54 -9.19
CA PRO A 49 6.14 -34.88 -8.74
C PRO A 49 6.82 -34.91 -7.37
N ALA A 50 7.52 -33.83 -6.98
CA ALA A 50 8.34 -33.77 -5.78
C ALA A 50 7.59 -33.12 -4.61
N LYS A 51 6.73 -33.88 -3.92
CA LYS A 51 6.06 -33.41 -2.69
C LYS A 51 7.06 -33.26 -1.55
N VAL A 52 6.94 -32.17 -0.79
CA VAL A 52 7.77 -31.87 0.38
C VAL A 52 6.99 -32.17 1.65
N GLU A 53 7.51 -33.06 2.51
CA GLU A 53 6.86 -33.44 3.77
C GLU A 53 7.10 -32.43 4.90
N HIS A 54 8.32 -31.88 4.97
CA HIS A 54 8.70 -30.90 5.97
C HIS A 54 9.04 -29.57 5.30
N VAL A 55 8.14 -28.61 5.46
CA VAL A 55 8.26 -27.29 4.84
C VAL A 55 8.59 -26.25 5.90
N HIS A 56 9.56 -25.40 5.60
CA HIS A 56 9.88 -24.28 6.47
C HIS A 56 8.68 -23.31 6.58
N PRO A 57 8.30 -22.83 7.79
CA PRO A 57 7.14 -21.96 7.97
C PRO A 57 7.14 -20.70 7.09
N ASP A 58 8.33 -20.14 6.79
CA ASP A 58 8.48 -18.99 5.91
C ASP A 58 7.96 -19.26 4.49
N VAL A 59 8.10 -20.50 4.00
CA VAL A 59 7.62 -20.89 2.69
C VAL A 59 6.09 -20.82 2.66
N VAL A 60 5.43 -21.42 3.65
CA VAL A 60 3.96 -21.37 3.79
C VAL A 60 3.50 -19.91 3.94
N THR A 61 4.16 -19.14 4.81
CA THR A 61 3.87 -17.72 5.04
C THR A 61 3.95 -16.91 3.74
N SER A 62 4.99 -17.15 2.94
CA SER A 62 5.20 -16.47 1.66
C SER A 62 4.15 -16.86 0.61
N LEU A 63 3.78 -18.15 0.53
CA LEU A 63 2.72 -18.63 -0.36
C LEU A 63 1.36 -18.05 0.02
N VAL A 64 1.01 -18.03 1.32
CA VAL A 64 -0.23 -17.40 1.82
C VAL A 64 -0.24 -15.90 1.48
N ARG A 65 0.88 -15.19 1.65
CA ARG A 65 1.01 -13.78 1.27
C ARG A 65 0.76 -13.57 -0.22
N LYS A 66 1.38 -14.39 -1.08
CA LYS A 66 1.19 -14.32 -2.52
C LYS A 66 -0.27 -14.55 -2.91
N ALA A 67 -0.88 -15.62 -2.41
CA ALA A 67 -2.27 -15.96 -2.66
C ALA A 67 -3.21 -14.84 -2.19
N PHE A 68 -2.95 -14.25 -1.02
CA PHE A 68 -3.74 -13.13 -0.52
C PHE A 68 -3.63 -11.89 -1.40
N THR A 69 -2.41 -11.50 -1.80
CA THR A 69 -2.17 -10.38 -2.72
C THR A 69 -2.87 -10.58 -4.05
N GLN A 70 -2.76 -11.78 -4.64
CA GLN A 70 -3.43 -12.12 -5.90
C GLN A 70 -4.95 -12.02 -5.76
N LYS A 71 -5.52 -12.55 -4.67
CA LYS A 71 -6.96 -12.48 -4.41
C LYS A 71 -7.44 -11.04 -4.19
N LEU A 72 -6.66 -10.21 -3.50
CA LEU A 72 -6.92 -8.78 -3.36
C LEU A 72 -7.01 -8.08 -4.71
N ILE A 73 -6.01 -8.28 -5.57
CA ILE A 73 -5.97 -7.71 -6.93
C ILE A 73 -7.18 -8.18 -7.75
N ALA A 74 -7.47 -9.49 -7.73
CA ALA A 74 -8.63 -10.06 -8.41
C ALA A 74 -9.96 -9.51 -7.87
N SER A 75 -9.99 -9.03 -6.62
CA SER A 75 -11.17 -8.40 -6.01
C SER A 75 -11.24 -6.88 -6.25
N GLY A 76 -10.40 -6.34 -7.14
CA GLY A 76 -10.43 -4.93 -7.55
C GLY A 76 -9.56 -3.99 -6.71
N TYR A 77 -8.74 -4.51 -5.81
CA TYR A 77 -7.75 -3.69 -5.10
C TYR A 77 -6.56 -3.39 -6.01
N THR A 78 -6.01 -2.19 -5.89
CA THR A 78 -4.76 -1.77 -6.54
C THR A 78 -3.66 -1.63 -5.50
N VAL A 79 -2.42 -1.90 -5.90
CA VAL A 79 -1.24 -1.80 -5.03
C VAL A 79 -0.48 -0.53 -5.36
N ASP A 80 -0.16 0.26 -4.34
CA ASP A 80 0.72 1.42 -4.43
C ASP A 80 2.01 1.16 -3.64
N PHE A 81 3.16 1.50 -4.23
CA PHE A 81 4.51 1.30 -3.66
C PHE A 81 4.69 -0.06 -2.94
N GLU A 82 4.24 -1.14 -3.62
CA GLU A 82 4.39 -2.55 -3.23
C GLU A 82 3.74 -3.00 -1.90
N THR A 83 3.19 -2.09 -1.10
CA THR A 83 2.79 -2.42 0.29
C THR A 83 1.46 -1.82 0.74
N ALA A 84 0.96 -0.81 0.05
CA ALA A 84 -0.34 -0.21 0.34
C ALA A 84 -1.39 -0.66 -0.68
N PHE A 85 -2.58 -0.96 -0.17
CA PHE A 85 -3.69 -1.47 -0.95
C PHE A 85 -4.86 -0.50 -0.84
N GLN A 86 -5.53 -0.27 -1.96
CA GLN A 86 -6.70 0.60 -2.03
C GLN A 86 -7.74 0.07 -3.01
N SER A 87 -9.01 0.30 -2.69
CA SER A 87 -10.15 0.07 -3.59
C SER A 87 -10.70 1.41 -4.11
N ARG A 88 -11.29 1.40 -5.31
CA ARG A 88 -11.97 2.58 -5.87
C ARG A 88 -13.16 3.03 -5.02
N GLU A 89 -13.78 2.12 -4.28
CA GLU A 89 -14.89 2.41 -3.36
C GLU A 89 -14.43 3.25 -2.16
N ASP A 90 -13.13 3.22 -1.83
CA ASP A 90 -12.54 3.92 -0.69
C ASP A 90 -11.93 5.29 -1.06
N GLU A 91 -12.17 5.77 -2.28
CA GLU A 91 -11.70 7.08 -2.75
C GLU A 91 -12.40 8.22 -1.98
N ILE A 92 -11.59 9.09 -1.37
CA ILE A 92 -12.04 10.33 -0.76
C ILE A 92 -12.22 11.36 -1.87
N ARG A 93 -13.45 11.44 -2.40
CA ARG A 93 -13.79 12.39 -3.46
C ARG A 93 -13.86 13.81 -2.91
N ASN A 94 -13.05 14.71 -3.50
CA ASN A 94 -13.09 16.13 -3.20
C ASN A 94 -12.70 16.94 -4.45
N ASN A 95 -13.65 17.73 -4.95
CA ASN A 95 -13.47 18.50 -6.19
C ASN A 95 -12.32 19.51 -6.11
N ALA A 96 -11.90 19.92 -4.91
CA ALA A 96 -10.86 20.92 -4.75
C ALA A 96 -9.45 20.40 -5.12
N PHE A 97 -9.23 19.08 -5.14
CA PHE A 97 -7.94 18.49 -5.52
C PHE A 97 -8.03 17.28 -6.47
N SER A 98 -9.24 16.84 -6.84
CA SER A 98 -9.46 15.58 -7.58
C SER A 98 -8.90 15.52 -9.01
N ASP A 99 -8.51 16.64 -9.60
CA ASP A 99 -7.81 16.73 -10.89
C ASP A 99 -6.29 16.64 -10.72
N ILE A 100 -5.76 16.91 -9.52
CA ILE A 100 -4.32 16.87 -9.23
C ILE A 100 -3.93 15.53 -8.60
N VAL A 101 -4.67 15.10 -7.59
CA VAL A 101 -4.41 13.86 -6.83
C VAL A 101 -5.68 13.09 -6.54
N GLN A 102 -5.52 11.80 -6.30
CA GLN A 102 -6.54 10.92 -5.74
C GLN A 102 -6.10 10.48 -4.35
N VAL A 103 -7.06 10.40 -3.42
CA VAL A 103 -6.80 10.03 -2.03
C VAL A 103 -7.72 8.88 -1.66
N PHE A 104 -7.19 7.84 -1.02
CA PHE A 104 -7.94 6.64 -0.66
C PHE A 104 -7.74 6.30 0.81
N ASN A 105 -8.81 5.85 1.47
CA ASN A 105 -8.69 5.15 2.75
C ASN A 105 -8.23 3.71 2.49
N GLY A 106 -6.93 3.54 2.27
CA GLY A 106 -6.31 2.25 2.04
C GLY A 106 -5.84 1.58 3.33
N PHE A 107 -5.01 0.56 3.16
CA PHE A 107 -4.37 -0.15 4.25
C PHE A 107 -3.05 -0.77 3.80
N ARG A 108 -2.22 -1.11 4.78
CA ARG A 108 -1.05 -1.98 4.60
C ARG A 108 -1.29 -3.28 5.33
N PHE A 109 -0.72 -4.37 4.84
CA PHE A 109 -0.71 -5.61 5.60
C PHE A 109 0.66 -6.27 5.60
N ARG A 110 0.87 -7.14 6.58
CA ARG A 110 2.01 -8.05 6.64
C ARG A 110 1.50 -9.42 7.07
N ILE A 111 2.04 -10.47 6.46
CA ILE A 111 1.81 -11.84 6.92
C ILE A 111 3.09 -12.35 7.56
N LEU A 112 3.00 -12.83 8.79
CA LEU A 112 4.12 -13.30 9.60
C LEU A 112 3.87 -14.73 10.07
N GLY A 113 4.89 -15.57 9.97
CA GLY A 113 4.91 -16.90 10.58
C GLY A 113 5.63 -16.87 11.93
N SER A 114 5.06 -17.50 12.95
CA SER A 114 5.72 -17.76 14.23
C SER A 114 5.19 -19.02 14.88
N SER A 115 6.08 -19.92 15.29
CA SER A 115 5.74 -21.15 16.05
C SER A 115 4.57 -21.95 15.44
N ASN A 116 4.66 -22.24 14.14
CA ASN A 116 3.63 -22.92 13.33
C ASN A 116 2.27 -22.21 13.23
N ARG A 117 2.19 -20.94 13.60
CA ARG A 117 1.02 -20.10 13.40
C ARG A 117 1.33 -18.99 12.41
N ILE A 118 0.32 -18.59 11.67
CA ILE A 118 0.43 -17.47 10.73
C ILE A 118 -0.49 -16.36 11.22
N TYR A 119 -0.01 -15.13 11.13
CA TYR A 119 -0.72 -13.94 11.54
C TYR A 119 -0.72 -12.92 10.42
N MET A 120 -1.81 -12.17 10.31
CA MET A 120 -1.94 -10.98 9.49
C MET A 120 -1.91 -9.75 10.38
N ILE A 121 -0.97 -8.85 10.13
CA ILE A 121 -0.98 -7.49 10.65
C ILE A 121 -1.68 -6.62 9.61
N CYS A 122 -2.65 -5.81 10.01
CA CYS A 122 -3.37 -4.90 9.12
C CYS A 122 -3.36 -3.49 9.71
N ASP A 123 -2.88 -2.52 8.94
CA ASP A 123 -2.79 -1.13 9.36
C ASP A 123 -3.57 -0.22 8.41
N PRO A 124 -4.53 0.59 8.87
CA PRO A 124 -5.15 1.61 8.03
C PRO A 124 -4.09 2.60 7.56
N HIS A 125 -4.17 3.00 6.29
CA HIS A 125 -3.17 3.84 5.65
C HIS A 125 -3.79 4.73 4.58
N LEU A 126 -3.55 6.04 4.66
CA LEU A 126 -3.97 6.96 3.62
C LEU A 126 -3.08 6.79 2.38
N VAL A 127 -3.67 6.40 1.25
CA VAL A 127 -2.94 6.29 -0.02
C VAL A 127 -3.21 7.53 -0.85
N ILE A 128 -2.16 8.20 -1.31
CA ILE A 128 -2.25 9.41 -2.12
C ILE A 128 -1.55 9.13 -3.45
N ARG A 129 -2.28 9.32 -4.55
CA ARG A 129 -1.77 9.07 -5.90
C ARG A 129 -1.81 10.35 -6.72
N SER A 130 -0.74 10.59 -7.46
CA SER A 130 -0.70 11.67 -8.43
C SER A 130 -1.58 11.32 -9.63
N LYS A 131 -2.41 12.28 -10.07
CA LYS A 131 -3.31 12.13 -11.22
C LYS A 131 -2.92 13.09 -12.33
N ALA A 132 -2.49 14.30 -11.98
CA ALA A 132 -2.06 15.30 -12.92
C ALA A 132 -0.65 15.05 -13.45
N SER A 133 -0.44 15.36 -14.72
CA SER A 133 0.89 15.56 -15.26
C SER A 133 1.51 16.85 -14.70
N VAL A 134 2.83 16.97 -14.77
CA VAL A 134 3.52 18.24 -14.47
C VAL A 134 3.00 19.35 -15.39
N GLY A 135 2.73 19.05 -16.67
CA GLY A 135 2.16 20.02 -17.60
C GLY A 135 0.79 20.57 -17.17
N HIS A 136 -0.10 19.72 -16.64
CA HIS A 136 -1.38 20.16 -16.07
C HIS A 136 -1.18 21.02 -14.81
N ILE A 137 -0.22 20.66 -13.95
CA ILE A 137 0.07 21.48 -12.76
C ILE A 137 0.56 22.88 -13.17
N LEU A 138 1.43 22.97 -14.17
CA LEU A 138 1.93 24.26 -14.68
C LEU A 138 0.83 25.09 -15.35
N SER A 139 -0.11 24.46 -16.05
CA SER A 139 -1.23 25.18 -16.69
C SER A 139 -2.22 25.79 -15.68
N LEU A 140 -2.22 25.31 -14.43
CA LEU A 140 -2.94 25.92 -13.31
C LEU A 140 -2.25 27.19 -12.75
N GLY A 141 -1.15 27.64 -13.36
CA GLY A 141 -0.40 28.83 -12.92
C GLY A 141 0.62 28.54 -11.81
N VAL A 142 0.88 27.27 -11.49
CA VAL A 142 1.87 26.89 -10.48
C VAL A 142 3.27 27.10 -11.05
N PRO A 143 4.13 27.89 -10.40
CA PRO A 143 5.47 28.14 -10.90
C PRO A 143 6.37 26.90 -10.73
N ILE A 144 7.19 26.62 -11.74
CA ILE A 144 8.10 25.45 -11.73
C ILE A 144 9.04 25.44 -10.51
N ALA A 145 9.41 26.60 -9.99
CA ALA A 145 10.27 26.74 -8.82
C ALA A 145 9.75 25.98 -7.59
N ILE A 146 8.43 25.80 -7.48
CA ILE A 146 7.79 25.03 -6.39
C ILE A 146 7.95 23.52 -6.59
N LEU A 147 8.17 23.09 -7.83
CA LEU A 147 8.37 21.68 -8.18
C LEU A 147 9.85 21.31 -8.24
N THR A 148 10.78 22.27 -8.20
CA THR A 148 12.22 21.98 -8.16
C THR A 148 12.57 21.09 -6.96
N GLY A 149 13.31 20.01 -7.21
CA GLY A 149 13.68 19.00 -6.23
C GLY A 149 12.61 17.94 -5.97
N VAL A 150 11.39 18.10 -6.49
CA VAL A 150 10.32 17.10 -6.34
C VAL A 150 10.62 15.89 -7.21
N LYS A 151 10.47 14.69 -6.62
CA LYS A 151 10.62 13.43 -7.36
C LYS A 151 9.52 13.30 -8.41
N VAL A 152 9.85 12.71 -9.54
CA VAL A 152 8.92 12.48 -10.63
C VAL A 152 8.93 11.03 -11.07
N SER A 153 7.78 10.60 -11.54
CA SER A 153 7.53 9.27 -12.08
C SER A 153 6.92 9.38 -13.47
N GLU A 154 7.19 8.41 -14.33
CA GLU A 154 6.50 8.28 -15.61
C GLU A 154 4.99 8.10 -15.36
N LEU A 155 4.16 8.87 -16.08
CA LEU A 155 2.71 8.80 -15.91
C LEU A 155 2.14 7.44 -16.33
N SER A 156 2.75 6.79 -17.34
CA SER A 156 2.31 5.50 -17.89
C SER A 156 2.66 4.30 -17.00
N SER A 157 3.80 4.33 -16.32
CA SER A 157 4.34 3.17 -15.59
C SER A 157 4.35 3.39 -14.07
N SER A 158 4.10 4.62 -13.59
CA SER A 158 4.33 5.03 -12.18
C SER A 158 5.76 4.76 -11.69
N LYS A 159 6.70 4.44 -12.58
CA LYS A 159 8.11 4.22 -12.25
C LYS A 159 8.73 5.56 -11.90
N THR A 160 9.28 5.67 -10.70
CA THR A 160 10.06 6.85 -10.31
C THR A 160 11.36 6.91 -11.13
N ILE A 161 11.57 8.04 -11.81
CA ILE A 161 12.68 8.22 -12.76
C ILE A 161 13.73 9.22 -12.29
N GLY A 162 13.38 10.18 -11.42
CA GLY A 162 14.30 11.25 -11.05
C GLY A 162 13.64 12.35 -10.23
N TYR A 163 14.21 13.55 -10.29
CA TYR A 163 13.66 14.75 -9.67
C TYR A 163 13.80 15.97 -10.58
N ILE A 164 12.90 16.94 -10.46
CA ILE A 164 12.89 18.16 -11.28
C ILE A 164 14.05 19.07 -10.88
N LYS A 165 14.76 19.62 -11.87
CA LYS A 165 15.77 20.66 -11.66
C LYS A 165 15.20 22.04 -11.97
N GLU A 166 14.73 22.24 -13.19
CA GLU A 166 14.28 23.53 -13.70
C GLU A 166 13.44 23.35 -14.98
N GLN A 167 12.81 24.43 -15.44
CA GLN A 167 12.15 24.46 -16.75
C GLN A 167 13.14 24.90 -17.82
N ASN A 168 13.18 24.18 -18.94
CA ASN A 168 13.90 24.65 -20.12
C ASN A 168 13.00 25.63 -20.90
N PHE A 169 13.25 26.92 -20.73
CA PHE A 169 12.46 28.00 -21.35
C PHE A 169 12.49 27.98 -22.87
N GLN A 170 13.47 27.34 -23.51
CA GLN A 170 13.61 27.35 -24.97
C GLN A 170 12.75 26.31 -25.69
N GLY A 171 12.19 25.32 -24.97
CA GLY A 171 11.49 24.19 -25.60
C GLY A 171 10.21 23.74 -24.91
N GLY A 172 9.76 24.40 -23.84
CA GLY A 172 8.58 23.97 -23.07
C GLY A 172 8.78 22.64 -22.32
N LYS A 173 10.01 22.13 -22.29
CA LYS A 173 10.39 20.87 -21.61
C LYS A 173 10.79 21.11 -20.17
N ILE A 174 10.74 20.04 -19.37
CA ILE A 174 11.19 20.03 -17.98
C ILE A 174 12.52 19.31 -17.92
N ARG A 175 13.49 19.92 -17.24
CA ARG A 175 14.79 19.32 -17.02
C ARG A 175 14.75 18.52 -15.73
N ILE A 176 15.01 17.21 -15.83
CA ILE A 176 15.03 16.30 -14.68
C ILE A 176 16.42 15.69 -14.49
N GLN A 177 16.82 15.46 -13.25
CA GLN A 177 17.97 14.62 -12.94
C GLN A 177 17.49 13.18 -12.73
N LYS A 178 17.83 12.28 -13.65
CA LYS A 178 17.49 10.86 -13.52
C LYS A 178 18.33 10.18 -12.45
N PHE A 179 17.77 9.15 -11.82
CA PHE A 179 18.48 8.35 -10.81
C PHE A 179 19.45 7.33 -11.41
N ASP A 180 19.13 6.83 -12.61
CA ASP A 180 19.86 5.76 -13.29
C ASP A 180 20.90 6.25 -14.31
N LYS A 181 20.96 7.57 -14.54
CA LYS A 181 21.87 8.17 -15.53
C LYS A 181 22.63 9.38 -14.96
N PRO A 182 23.90 9.55 -15.33
CA PRO A 182 24.62 10.78 -15.03
C PRO A 182 24.08 11.95 -15.86
N GLY A 183 23.80 13.07 -15.19
CA GLY A 183 23.40 14.33 -15.81
C GLY A 183 21.89 14.51 -16.03
N PRO A 184 21.44 15.76 -16.28
CA PRO A 184 20.05 16.08 -16.47
C PRO A 184 19.57 15.81 -17.90
N GLU A 185 18.31 15.42 -18.05
CA GLU A 185 17.63 15.13 -19.31
C GLU A 185 16.36 15.99 -19.45
N ASP A 186 16.04 16.41 -20.67
CA ASP A 186 14.81 17.15 -20.96
C ASP A 186 13.68 16.17 -21.27
N VAL A 187 12.58 16.30 -20.54
CA VAL A 187 11.39 15.45 -20.66
C VAL A 187 10.13 16.28 -20.90
N GLU A 188 9.16 15.67 -21.57
CA GLU A 188 7.86 16.30 -21.81
C GLU A 188 7.08 16.46 -20.49
N PRO A 189 6.59 17.66 -20.14
CA PRO A 189 5.85 17.88 -18.90
C PRO A 189 4.61 16.99 -18.76
N ASN A 190 4.02 16.59 -19.89
CA ASN A 190 2.81 15.77 -19.92
C ASN A 190 3.06 14.27 -19.76
N SER A 191 4.31 13.80 -19.86
CA SER A 191 4.65 12.38 -19.69
C SER A 191 5.04 12.00 -18.27
N ILE A 192 5.18 12.98 -17.37
CA ILE A 192 5.62 12.79 -16.00
C ILE A 192 4.60 13.32 -14.99
N SER A 193 4.57 12.70 -13.82
CA SER A 193 3.81 13.13 -12.65
C SER A 193 4.75 13.29 -11.46
N ILE A 194 4.34 14.11 -10.48
CA ILE A 194 5.10 14.28 -9.24
C ILE A 194 4.81 13.17 -8.24
N GLU A 195 5.78 12.88 -7.36
CA GLU A 195 5.54 12.12 -6.13
C GLU A 195 4.56 12.92 -5.24
N PRO A 196 3.41 12.35 -4.87
CA PRO A 196 2.30 13.08 -4.27
C PRO A 196 2.51 13.28 -2.75
N ARG A 197 3.53 14.06 -2.37
CA ARG A 197 3.79 14.37 -0.96
C ARG A 197 2.83 15.44 -0.43
N PRO A 198 2.32 15.32 0.81
CA PRO A 198 1.34 16.26 1.35
C PRO A 198 1.76 17.73 1.27
N GLU A 199 3.02 18.03 1.60
CA GLU A 199 3.58 19.39 1.57
C GLU A 199 3.66 19.96 0.14
N VAL A 200 4.02 19.12 -0.83
CA VAL A 200 4.10 19.52 -2.24
C VAL A 200 2.70 19.77 -2.80
N ILE A 201 1.76 18.87 -2.52
CA ILE A 201 0.35 19.00 -2.94
C ILE A 201 -0.27 20.25 -2.33
N HIS A 202 -0.04 20.50 -1.04
CA HIS A 202 -0.55 21.69 -0.37
C HIS A 202 -0.04 22.98 -1.04
N ASN A 203 1.26 23.05 -1.36
CA ASN A 203 1.82 24.20 -2.07
C ASN A 203 1.19 24.35 -3.46
N ILE A 204 1.07 23.27 -4.23
CA ILE A 204 0.43 23.28 -5.55
C ILE A 204 -1.00 23.80 -5.49
N LEU A 205 -1.79 23.32 -4.54
CA LEU A 205 -3.18 23.74 -4.35
C LEU A 205 -3.26 25.23 -3.98
N SER A 206 -2.40 25.69 -3.07
CA SER A 206 -2.32 27.10 -2.69
C SER A 206 -1.98 28.01 -3.88
N TYR A 207 -0.98 27.64 -4.69
CA TYR A 207 -0.63 28.40 -5.91
C TYR A 207 -1.72 28.36 -6.98
N ALA A 208 -2.46 27.26 -7.09
CA ALA A 208 -3.61 27.13 -7.97
C ALA A 208 -4.86 27.90 -7.46
N GLY A 209 -4.73 28.70 -6.39
CA GLY A 209 -5.82 29.48 -5.79
C GLY A 209 -6.86 28.62 -5.06
N ARG A 210 -6.49 27.41 -4.64
CA ARG A 210 -7.39 26.46 -3.99
C ARG A 210 -7.10 26.40 -2.50
N ASN A 211 -8.03 26.94 -1.70
CA ASN A 211 -7.93 26.98 -0.24
C ASN A 211 -8.21 25.61 0.39
N VAL A 212 -7.32 24.65 0.18
CA VAL A 212 -7.38 23.32 0.81
C VAL A 212 -6.15 23.11 1.67
N ASP A 213 -6.38 22.94 2.96
CA ASP A 213 -5.34 22.47 3.87
C ASP A 213 -5.20 20.95 3.76
N PHE A 214 -4.42 20.54 2.75
CA PHE A 214 -4.14 19.14 2.47
C PHE A 214 -3.30 18.47 3.57
N ILE A 215 -2.50 19.26 4.31
CA ILE A 215 -1.73 18.76 5.44
C ILE A 215 -2.69 18.38 6.58
N THR A 216 -3.60 19.28 6.94
CA THR A 216 -4.64 19.00 7.95
C THR A 216 -5.52 17.83 7.53
N LEU A 217 -5.92 17.74 6.25
CA LEU A 217 -6.66 16.59 5.74
C LEU A 217 -5.89 15.27 5.96
N GLN A 218 -4.60 15.24 5.61
CA GLN A 218 -3.75 14.06 5.79
C GLN A 218 -3.63 13.68 7.27
N ARG A 219 -3.42 14.67 8.16
CA ARG A 219 -3.26 14.45 9.60
C ARG A 219 -4.53 13.92 10.24
N GLN A 220 -5.68 14.49 9.90
CA GLN A 220 -6.99 14.01 10.36
C GLN A 220 -7.26 12.58 9.90
N LYS A 221 -7.03 12.28 8.61
CA LYS A 221 -7.29 10.94 8.06
C LYS A 221 -6.29 9.90 8.54
N SER A 222 -5.05 10.30 8.85
CA SER A 222 -4.03 9.43 9.44
C SER A 222 -4.13 9.35 10.98
N LEU A 223 -5.16 9.97 11.58
CA LEU A 223 -5.44 10.00 13.01
C LEU A 223 -4.31 10.62 13.86
N LEU A 224 -3.48 11.47 13.27
CA LEU A 224 -2.37 12.13 13.97
C LEU A 224 -2.85 13.22 14.94
N ASP A 225 -4.02 13.80 14.67
CA ASP A 225 -4.62 14.83 15.52
C ASP A 225 -5.59 14.26 16.58
N SER A 226 -5.79 12.93 16.59
CA SER A 226 -6.71 12.32 17.54
C SER A 226 -6.09 12.16 18.92
N LYS A 227 -6.76 12.73 19.94
CA LYS A 227 -6.44 12.48 21.36
C LYS A 227 -6.63 11.01 21.75
N THR A 228 -7.39 10.25 20.97
CA THR A 228 -7.64 8.81 21.13
C THR A 228 -7.11 8.00 19.94
N ALA A 229 -6.00 8.45 19.33
CA ALA A 229 -5.44 7.87 18.10
C ALA A 229 -5.31 6.35 18.13
N SER A 230 -4.93 5.75 19.27
CA SER A 230 -4.84 4.29 19.42
C SER A 230 -6.20 3.60 19.25
N ARG A 231 -7.25 4.10 19.91
CA ARG A 231 -8.62 3.56 19.82
C ARG A 231 -9.21 3.77 18.43
N ASP A 232 -8.99 4.94 17.85
CA ASP A 232 -9.56 5.27 16.53
C ASP A 232 -8.86 4.46 15.44
N ARG A 233 -7.54 4.26 15.54
CA ARG A 233 -6.78 3.40 14.63
C ARG A 233 -7.22 1.95 14.75
N PHE A 234 -7.46 1.48 15.97
CA PHE A 234 -8.02 0.15 16.20
C PHE A 234 -9.40 0.00 15.55
N SER A 235 -10.28 0.98 15.73
CA SER A 235 -11.62 0.98 15.11
C SER A 235 -11.55 0.96 13.58
N GLN A 236 -10.67 1.77 12.98
CA GLN A 236 -10.43 1.72 11.53
C GLN A 236 -9.84 0.39 11.08
N THR A 237 -8.94 -0.21 11.87
CA THR A 237 -8.39 -1.54 11.57
C THR A 237 -9.48 -2.59 11.52
N LEU A 238 -10.42 -2.57 12.47
CA LEU A 238 -11.56 -3.50 12.47
C LEU A 238 -12.45 -3.29 11.24
N LEU A 239 -12.74 -2.04 10.87
CA LEU A 239 -13.50 -1.73 9.64
C LEU A 239 -12.81 -2.26 8.38
N THR A 240 -11.48 -2.10 8.29
CA THR A 240 -10.69 -2.65 7.18
C THR A 240 -10.74 -4.17 7.18
N VAL A 241 -10.52 -4.82 8.33
CA VAL A 241 -10.57 -6.28 8.44
C VAL A 241 -11.95 -6.83 8.10
N ASP A 242 -13.03 -6.18 8.52
CA ASP A 242 -14.40 -6.57 8.17
C ASP A 242 -14.62 -6.54 6.65
N LYS A 243 -14.05 -5.56 5.93
CA LYS A 243 -14.05 -5.57 4.46
C LYS A 243 -13.24 -6.74 3.90
N LEU A 244 -12.06 -6.98 4.46
CA LEU A 244 -11.16 -8.06 4.03
C LEU A 244 -11.76 -9.45 4.26
N ARG A 245 -12.64 -9.64 5.25
CA ARG A 245 -13.31 -10.93 5.48
C ARG A 245 -14.09 -11.42 4.27
N LYS A 246 -14.58 -10.53 3.40
CA LYS A 246 -15.25 -10.92 2.13
C LYS A 246 -14.31 -11.63 1.14
N ILE A 247 -13.00 -11.48 1.33
CA ILE A 247 -11.94 -12.08 0.51
C ILE A 247 -11.62 -13.50 1.01
N PHE A 248 -11.90 -13.78 2.28
CA PHE A 248 -11.71 -15.09 2.90
C PHE A 248 -12.95 -15.98 2.71
N PRO A 249 -12.77 -17.31 2.65
CA PRO A 249 -11.52 -18.05 2.74
C PRO A 249 -10.60 -17.84 1.53
N LEU A 250 -9.28 -17.82 1.76
CA LEU A 250 -8.30 -17.95 0.68
C LEU A 250 -8.15 -19.42 0.34
N ILE A 251 -8.43 -19.77 -0.91
CA ILE A 251 -8.31 -21.14 -1.42
C ILE A 251 -7.27 -21.12 -2.53
N PHE A 252 -6.21 -21.91 -2.38
CA PHE A 252 -5.15 -22.07 -3.38
C PHE A 252 -4.49 -23.46 -3.26
N GLY A 253 -4.43 -24.21 -4.36
CA GLY A 253 -4.08 -25.64 -4.30
C GLY A 253 -4.97 -26.37 -3.29
N ASP A 254 -4.35 -27.13 -2.38
CA ASP A 254 -5.05 -27.83 -1.29
C ASP A 254 -5.14 -27.01 0.01
N PHE A 255 -4.74 -25.73 0.00
CA PHE A 255 -4.80 -24.85 1.17
C PHE A 255 -6.16 -24.18 1.27
N THR A 256 -6.69 -24.13 2.49
CA THR A 256 -7.75 -23.21 2.88
C THR A 256 -7.26 -22.36 4.05
N VAL A 257 -7.28 -21.04 3.89
CA VAL A 257 -6.88 -20.09 4.93
C VAL A 257 -8.08 -19.24 5.32
N ASN A 258 -8.37 -19.18 6.61
CA ASN A 258 -9.41 -18.34 7.19
C ASN A 258 -8.79 -17.22 8.03
N LEU A 259 -9.47 -16.07 8.06
CA LEU A 259 -9.10 -14.94 8.92
C LEU A 259 -9.92 -15.00 10.20
N ALA A 260 -9.24 -15.01 11.35
CA ALA A 260 -9.90 -14.95 12.65
C ALA A 260 -10.72 -13.66 12.78
N LYS A 261 -11.86 -13.76 13.46
CA LYS A 261 -12.76 -12.63 13.69
C LYS A 261 -12.08 -11.60 14.60
N ASP A 262 -11.58 -12.05 15.72
CA ASP A 262 -11.06 -11.17 16.75
C ASP A 262 -9.54 -10.99 16.62
N PRO A 263 -9.02 -9.77 16.85
CA PRO A 263 -7.59 -9.55 16.94
C PRO A 263 -7.03 -10.24 18.17
N LEU A 264 -5.72 -10.51 18.15
CA LEU A 264 -5.01 -10.95 19.34
C LEU A 264 -5.11 -9.86 20.42
N VAL A 265 -5.44 -10.31 21.63
CA VAL A 265 -5.46 -9.47 22.83
C VAL A 265 -4.23 -9.79 23.65
N VAL A 266 -3.42 -8.78 23.93
CA VAL A 266 -2.29 -8.92 24.86
C VAL A 266 -2.75 -8.44 26.22
N GLN A 267 -2.64 -9.33 27.21
CA GLN A 267 -2.77 -8.95 28.63
C GLN A 267 -1.45 -8.32 29.07
N VAL A 268 -1.51 -7.13 29.64
CA VAL A 268 -0.36 -6.39 30.19
C VAL A 268 -0.46 -6.33 31.69
#